data_AF-A0A7J2INB6-F1
#
_entry.id   AF-A0A7J2INB6-F1
#
_cell.length_a   1.000
_cell.length_b   1.000
_cell.length_c   1.000
_cell.angle_alpha   90.00
_cell.angle_beta   90.00
_cell.angle_gamma   90.00
#
_symmetry.space_group_name_H-M   'P 1'
#
loop_
_entity.id
_entity.type
_entity.pdbx_description
1 polymer ?
#
loop_
_entity_poly.entity_id
_entity_poly.type
_entity_poly.pdbx_seq_one_letter_code
_entity_poly.pdbx_strand_id
1 'polypeptide(L)'
;MLFKHVVSVFWAIWHWPHFTVKNSIMMTNYHNFLWFFVSTVLVSIEYTWLYNSTKGSLLIVTLYHSSYNAFGLLLLVEQGISYVVFPFLLLTHFLTVIVIIVVFKPEKLSYIKPVTFEQLRKTAIKHY
;
A
#
# COMPACT_ATOMS: atom_id res chain seq x y z
N MET A 1 10.35 -13.84 -0.60
CA MET A 1 10.03 -12.48 -1.10
C MET A 1 8.69 -12.39 -1.85
N LEU A 2 8.12 -13.46 -2.42
CA LEU A 2 6.88 -13.38 -3.20
C LEU A 2 5.59 -13.05 -2.42
N PHE A 3 5.45 -13.44 -1.16
CA PHE A 3 4.20 -13.29 -0.41
C PHE A 3 3.80 -11.83 -0.09
N LYS A 4 4.73 -10.87 -0.17
CA LYS A 4 4.50 -9.48 0.30
C LYS A 4 3.73 -8.59 -0.68
N HIS A 5 3.70 -8.93 -1.97
CA HIS A 5 3.06 -8.11 -3.02
C HIS A 5 1.68 -8.64 -3.44
N VAL A 6 1.25 -9.75 -2.86
CA VAL A 6 -0.04 -10.37 -3.17
C VAL A 6 -1.17 -9.39 -2.83
N VAL A 7 -1.11 -8.79 -1.63
CA VAL A 7 -2.15 -7.86 -1.18
C VAL A 7 -2.27 -6.63 -2.08
N SER A 8 -1.15 -6.04 -2.52
CA SER A 8 -1.20 -4.85 -3.39
C SER A 8 -1.78 -5.15 -4.77
N VAL A 9 -1.49 -6.33 -5.34
CA VAL A 9 -2.03 -6.76 -6.63
C VAL A 9 -3.53 -7.04 -6.52
N PHE A 10 -3.95 -7.80 -5.51
CA PHE A 10 -5.38 -8.06 -5.26
C PHE A 10 -6.14 -6.77 -4.95
N TRP A 11 -5.54 -5.86 -4.18
CA TRP A 11 -6.12 -4.56 -3.87
C TRP A 11 -6.33 -3.73 -5.14
N ALA A 12 -5.33 -3.67 -6.02
CA ALA A 12 -5.47 -2.95 -7.28
C ALA A 12 -6.56 -3.57 -8.17
N ILE A 13 -6.56 -4.89 -8.34
CA ILE A 13 -7.55 -5.61 -9.16
C ILE A 13 -8.97 -5.41 -8.62
N TRP A 14 -9.16 -5.41 -7.29
CA TRP A 14 -10.48 -5.18 -6.68
C TRP A 14 -11.08 -3.81 -7.07
N HIS A 15 -10.25 -2.82 -7.36
CA HIS A 15 -10.70 -1.50 -7.80
C HIS A 15 -10.93 -1.38 -9.30
N TRP A 16 -10.61 -2.40 -10.09
CA TRP A 16 -10.80 -2.38 -11.55
C TRP A 16 -12.18 -1.87 -11.99
N PRO A 17 -13.31 -2.27 -11.37
CA PRO A 17 -14.63 -1.79 -11.78
C PRO A 17 -14.75 -0.26 -11.80
N HIS A 18 -14.09 0.45 -10.88
CA HIS A 18 -14.08 1.92 -10.86
C HIS A 18 -13.45 2.54 -12.10
N PHE A 19 -12.64 1.81 -12.86
CA PHE A 19 -12.04 2.29 -14.10
C PHE A 19 -12.91 1.97 -15.33
N THR A 20 -14.05 1.32 -15.15
CA THR A 20 -15.01 0.99 -16.21
C THR A 20 -16.29 1.81 -16.15
N VAL A 21 -16.56 2.47 -15.01
CA VAL A 21 -17.75 3.29 -14.80
C VAL A 21 -17.49 4.76 -15.19
N LYS A 22 -18.45 5.38 -15.88
CA LYS A 22 -18.39 6.81 -16.25
C LYS A 22 -18.37 7.71 -15.02
N ASN A 23 -17.59 8.79 -15.07
CA ASN A 23 -17.45 9.80 -14.00
C ASN A 23 -16.96 9.23 -12.66
N SER A 24 -16.20 8.14 -12.69
CA SER A 24 -15.58 7.60 -11.48
C SER A 24 -14.56 8.57 -10.89
N ILE A 25 -14.71 8.89 -9.60
CA ILE A 25 -13.76 9.71 -8.83
C ILE A 25 -12.34 9.13 -8.90
N MET A 26 -12.21 7.80 -8.83
CA MET A 26 -10.91 7.13 -8.94
C MET A 26 -10.30 7.26 -10.33
N MET A 27 -11.12 7.17 -11.39
CA MET A 27 -10.64 7.42 -12.74
C MET A 27 -10.16 8.87 -12.87
N THR A 28 -10.91 9.84 -12.34
CA THR A 28 -10.50 11.25 -12.34
C THR A 28 -9.18 11.46 -11.60
N ASN A 29 -9.01 10.83 -10.45
CA ASN A 29 -7.85 11.04 -9.58
C ASN A 29 -6.56 10.34 -10.08
N TYR A 30 -6.68 9.18 -10.70
CA TYR A 30 -5.53 8.37 -11.12
C TYR A 30 -5.35 8.29 -12.65
N HIS A 31 -6.28 8.86 -13.41
CA HIS A 31 -6.32 8.99 -14.88
C HIS A 31 -6.47 7.68 -15.65
N ASN A 32 -5.83 6.59 -15.22
CA ASN A 32 -6.04 5.25 -15.75
C ASN A 32 -5.67 4.18 -14.70
N PHE A 33 -6.05 2.94 -14.99
CA PHE A 33 -5.80 1.82 -14.09
C PHE A 33 -4.31 1.51 -13.90
N LEU A 34 -3.49 1.68 -14.95
CA LEU A 34 -2.05 1.38 -14.87
C LEU A 34 -1.36 2.29 -13.84
N TRP A 35 -1.66 3.58 -13.87
CA TRP A 35 -1.12 4.54 -12.91
C TRP A 35 -1.62 4.30 -11.50
N PHE A 36 -2.91 3.99 -11.36
CA PHE A 36 -3.45 3.55 -10.07
C PHE A 36 -2.75 2.31 -9.53
N PHE A 37 -2.51 1.30 -10.37
CA PHE A 37 -1.81 0.08 -9.99
C PHE A 37 -0.41 0.37 -9.47
N VAL A 38 0.38 1.19 -10.20
CA VAL A 38 1.73 1.57 -9.79
C VAL A 38 1.70 2.34 -8.46
N SER A 39 0.82 3.33 -8.33
CA SER A 39 0.65 4.09 -7.08
C SER A 39 0.26 3.18 -5.91
N THR A 40 -0.66 2.24 -6.13
CA THR A 40 -1.13 1.29 -5.11
C THR A 40 0.01 0.40 -4.60
N VAL A 41 0.89 -0.06 -5.49
CA VAL A 41 2.06 -0.86 -5.11
C VAL A 41 3.03 -0.04 -4.25
N LEU A 42 3.33 1.20 -4.65
CA LEU A 42 4.23 2.09 -3.89
C LEU A 42 3.67 2.39 -2.49
N VAL A 43 2.40 2.81 -2.41
CA VAL A 43 1.73 3.13 -1.14
C VAL A 43 1.60 1.89 -0.24
N SER A 44 1.43 0.68 -0.81
CA SER A 44 1.40 -0.55 -0.02
C SER A 44 2.73 -0.83 0.71
N ILE A 45 3.86 -0.44 0.12
CA ILE A 45 5.19 -0.54 0.78
C ILE A 45 5.25 0.45 1.95
N GLU A 46 4.77 1.67 1.76
CA GLU A 46 4.70 2.70 2.81
C GLU A 46 3.79 2.24 3.97
N TYR A 47 2.62 1.66 3.68
CA TYR A 47 1.73 1.10 4.70
C TYR A 47 2.40 -0.02 5.48
N THR A 48 3.11 -0.91 4.78
CA THR A 48 3.85 -2.02 5.40
C THR A 48 4.95 -1.48 6.31
N TRP A 49 5.71 -0.49 5.86
CA TRP A 49 6.73 0.16 6.66
C TRP A 49 6.13 0.84 7.90
N LEU A 50 5.04 1.59 7.73
CA LEU A 50 4.36 2.30 8.82
C LEU A 50 3.80 1.33 9.87
N TYR A 51 3.16 0.24 9.43
CA TYR A 51 2.68 -0.83 10.29
C TYR A 51 3.81 -1.43 11.14
N ASN A 52 4.92 -1.81 10.52
CA ASN A 52 6.05 -2.41 11.22
C ASN A 52 6.74 -1.42 12.17
N SER A 53 6.89 -0.16 11.74
CA SER A 53 7.53 0.89 12.54
C SER A 53 6.72 1.28 13.77
N THR A 54 5.40 1.05 13.73
CA THR A 54 4.47 1.31 14.85
C THR A 54 4.14 0.06 15.66
N LYS A 55 5.00 -0.97 15.62
CA LYS A 55 4.84 -2.24 16.34
C LYS A 55 3.52 -2.97 16.01
N GLY A 56 3.05 -2.84 14.78
CA GLY A 56 1.82 -3.47 14.30
C GLY A 56 0.54 -2.69 14.60
N SER A 57 0.62 -1.36 14.78
CA SER A 57 -0.56 -0.53 15.03
C SER A 57 -1.39 -0.33 13.76
N LEU A 58 -2.55 -0.99 13.70
CA LEU A 58 -3.53 -0.78 12.64
C LEU A 58 -4.15 0.62 12.68
N LEU A 59 -4.22 1.25 13.86
CA LEU A 59 -4.78 2.60 14.00
C LEU A 59 -3.99 3.62 13.19
N ILE A 60 -2.66 3.60 13.29
CA ILE A 60 -1.80 4.55 12.56
C ILE A 60 -1.91 4.34 11.05
N VAL A 61 -1.91 3.08 10.59
CA VAL A 61 -2.09 2.76 9.17
C VAL A 61 -3.46 3.21 8.66
N THR A 62 -4.51 3.01 9.43
CA THR A 62 -5.88 3.42 9.07
C THR A 62 -6.01 4.94 8.99
N LEU A 63 -5.43 5.67 9.95
CA LEU A 63 -5.41 7.14 9.93
C LEU A 63 -4.66 7.67 8.71
N TYR A 64 -3.52 7.06 8.37
CA TYR A 64 -2.76 7.41 7.18
C TYR A 64 -3.55 7.14 5.89
N HIS A 65 -4.20 5.98 5.78
CA HIS A 65 -5.07 5.64 4.65
C HIS A 65 -6.25 6.61 4.50
N SER A 66 -6.96 6.91 5.58
CA SER A 66 -8.07 7.86 5.55
C SER A 66 -7.60 9.28 5.19
N SER A 67 -6.44 9.71 5.69
CA SER A 67 -5.85 11.00 5.35
C SER A 67 -5.46 11.09 3.88
N TYR A 68 -4.88 10.02 3.33
CA TYR A 68 -4.52 9.93 1.92
C TYR A 68 -5.75 10.02 1.00
N ASN A 69 -6.82 9.29 1.34
CA ASN A 69 -8.08 9.35 0.59
C ASN A 69 -8.74 10.73 0.68
N ALA A 70 -8.76 11.34 1.87
CA ALA A 70 -9.30 12.68 2.06
C ALA A 70 -8.51 13.73 1.25
N PHE A 71 -7.17 13.63 1.26
CA PHE A 71 -6.29 14.49 0.46
C PHE A 71 -6.61 14.36 -1.04
N GLY A 72 -6.69 13.13 -1.56
CA GLY A 72 -7.00 12.88 -2.97
C GLY A 72 -8.37 13.44 -3.38
N LEU A 73 -9.40 13.20 -2.58
CA LEU A 73 -10.74 13.69 -2.88
C LEU A 73 -10.82 15.22 -2.77
N LEU A 74 -10.54 15.77 -1.58
CA LEU A 74 -10.84 17.17 -1.26
C LEU A 74 -9.91 18.16 -1.96
N LEU A 75 -8.65 17.80 -2.17
CA LEU A 75 -7.64 18.74 -2.65
C LEU A 75 -7.27 18.51 -4.12
N LEU A 76 -7.43 17.29 -4.65
CA LEU A 76 -7.07 17.00 -6.04
C LEU A 76 -8.28 16.92 -6.95
N VAL A 77 -9.30 16.14 -6.57
CA VAL A 77 -10.47 15.90 -7.42
C VAL A 77 -11.42 17.09 -7.40
N GLU A 78 -11.86 17.55 -6.23
CA GLU A 78 -12.81 18.67 -6.11
C GLU A 78 -12.27 19.97 -6.71
N GLN A 79 -10.95 20.19 -6.64
CA GLN A 79 -10.28 21.36 -7.21
C GLN A 79 -9.94 21.19 -8.71
N GLY A 80 -10.13 20.00 -9.28
CA GLY A 80 -9.82 19.71 -10.69
C GLY A 80 -8.33 19.74 -11.04
N ILE A 81 -7.44 19.76 -10.06
CA ILE A 81 -5.98 19.90 -10.27
C ILE A 81 -5.23 18.56 -10.30
N SER A 82 -5.94 17.44 -10.14
CA SER A 82 -5.33 16.10 -10.07
C SER A 82 -4.33 15.84 -11.21
N TYR A 83 -4.66 16.22 -12.46
CA TYR A 83 -3.77 16.01 -13.61
C TYR A 83 -2.41 16.73 -13.51
N VAL A 84 -2.38 17.87 -12.82
CA VAL A 84 -1.16 18.66 -12.62
C VAL A 84 -0.34 18.09 -11.46
N VAL A 85 -1.02 17.67 -10.38
CA VAL A 85 -0.37 17.28 -9.12
C VAL A 85 0.03 15.80 -9.10
N PHE A 86 -0.70 14.94 -9.80
CA PHE A 86 -0.50 13.48 -9.78
C PHE A 86 0.93 13.04 -10.12
N PRO A 87 1.62 13.57 -11.15
CA PRO A 87 3.00 13.18 -11.45
C PRO A 87 3.97 13.47 -10.30
N PHE A 88 3.77 14.59 -9.59
CA PHE A 88 4.60 14.96 -8.45
C PHE A 88 4.34 14.04 -7.25
N LEU A 89 3.07 13.70 -6.98
CA LEU A 89 2.72 12.74 -5.93
C LEU A 89 3.31 11.36 -6.20
N LEU A 90 3.22 10.88 -7.44
CA LEU A 90 3.80 9.61 -7.86
C LEU A 90 5.32 9.62 -7.62
N LEU A 91 6.00 10.70 -8.00
CA LEU A 91 7.42 10.90 -7.73
C LEU A 91 7.72 10.90 -6.22
N THR A 92 6.90 11.58 -5.41
CA THR A 92 7.06 11.61 -3.95
C THR A 92 6.95 10.22 -3.33
N HIS A 93 5.96 9.42 -3.72
CA HIS A 93 5.84 8.03 -3.25
C HIS A 93 7.03 7.19 -3.69
N PHE A 94 7.47 7.33 -4.93
CA PHE A 94 8.63 6.61 -5.45
C PHE A 94 9.91 6.94 -4.66
N LEU A 95 10.17 8.23 -4.40
CA LEU A 95 11.31 8.66 -3.60
C LEU A 95 11.20 8.19 -2.14
N THR A 96 10.01 8.26 -1.55
CA THR A 96 9.76 7.76 -0.18
C THR A 96 10.06 6.27 -0.08
N VAL A 97 9.61 5.47 -1.05
CA VAL A 97 9.91 4.04 -1.12
C VAL A 97 11.41 3.77 -1.26
N ILE A 98 12.12 4.54 -2.09
CA ILE A 98 13.59 4.43 -2.21
C ILE A 98 14.24 4.68 -0.84
N VAL A 99 13.86 5.75 -0.15
CA VAL A 99 14.38 6.08 1.19
C VAL A 99 14.10 4.95 2.18
N ILE A 100 12.87 4.43 2.20
CA ILE A 100 12.49 3.30 3.07
C ILE A 100 13.37 2.08 2.79
N ILE A 101 13.58 1.71 1.53
CA ILE A 101 14.37 0.54 1.16
C ILE A 101 15.85 0.72 1.54
N VAL A 102 16.42 1.90 1.28
CA VAL A 102 17.83 2.20 1.58
C VAL A 102 18.08 2.23 3.09
N VAL A 103 17.20 2.86 3.87
CA VAL A 103 17.39 3.03 5.32
C VAL A 103 17.06 1.76 6.10
N PHE A 104 15.95 1.09 5.78
CA PHE A 104 15.45 -0.01 6.61
C PHE A 104 15.86 -1.40 6.11
N LYS A 105 16.34 -1.51 4.88
CA LYS A 105 16.64 -2.76 4.14
C LYS A 105 15.40 -3.69 3.98
N PRO A 106 15.23 -4.40 2.84
CA PRO A 106 14.02 -5.18 2.55
C PRO A 106 13.68 -6.27 3.58
N GLU A 107 14.72 -6.79 4.26
CA GLU A 107 14.62 -7.90 5.20
C GLU A 107 13.92 -7.51 6.51
N LYS A 108 13.99 -6.25 6.92
CA LYS A 108 13.41 -5.77 8.19
C LYS A 108 11.95 -5.30 8.06
N LEU A 109 11.40 -5.27 6.85
CA LEU A 109 10.00 -4.93 6.57
C LEU A 109 9.01 -6.08 6.87
N SER A 110 9.45 -7.18 7.48
CA SER A 110 8.53 -8.12 8.14
C SER A 110 9.15 -8.63 9.43
N TYR A 111 8.53 -8.29 10.55
CA TYR A 111 9.01 -8.70 11.87
C TYR A 111 8.76 -10.19 12.18
N ILE A 112 7.98 -10.88 11.34
CA ILE A 112 7.62 -12.28 11.56
C ILE A 112 8.72 -13.17 10.97
N LYS A 113 9.49 -13.83 11.84
CA LYS A 113 10.30 -14.99 11.42
C LYS A 113 9.34 -16.04 10.85
N PRO A 114 9.55 -16.54 9.61
CA PRO A 114 8.72 -17.60 9.08
C PRO A 114 8.78 -18.81 10.01
N VAL A 115 7.62 -19.27 10.47
CA VAL A 115 7.52 -20.48 11.28
C VAL A 115 7.78 -21.66 10.36
N THR A 116 8.79 -22.45 10.66
CA THR A 116 9.10 -23.65 9.89
C THR A 116 8.07 -24.75 10.17
N PHE A 117 7.85 -25.63 9.20
CA PHE A 117 6.92 -26.76 9.35
C PHE A 117 7.29 -27.65 10.56
N GLU A 118 8.59 -27.77 10.83
CA GLU A 118 9.16 -28.46 12.01
C GLU A 118 8.70 -27.82 13.34
N GLN A 119 8.65 -26.49 13.41
CA GLN A 119 8.17 -25.76 14.58
C GLN A 119 6.67 -25.93 14.78
N LEU A 120 5.87 -25.83 13.71
CA LEU A 120 4.42 -26.08 13.77
C LEU A 120 4.12 -27.51 14.26
N ARG A 121 4.85 -28.50 13.74
CA ARG A 121 4.73 -29.91 14.16
C ARG A 121 5.03 -30.09 15.64
N LYS A 122 6.12 -29.49 16.15
CA LYS A 122 6.51 -29.61 17.56
C LYS A 122 5.51 -28.98 18.52
N THR A 123 4.88 -27.86 18.16
CA THR A 123 3.84 -27.23 18.99
C THR A 123 2.56 -28.06 19.02
N ALA A 124 2.18 -28.67 17.89
CA ALA A 124 0.98 -29.52 17.81
C ALA A 124 1.10 -30.82 18.64
N ILE A 125 2.30 -31.42 18.71
CA ILE A 125 2.54 -32.65 19.48
C ILE A 125 2.56 -32.38 21.00
N LYS A 126 2.92 -31.17 21.43
CA LYS A 126 3.04 -30.83 22.87
C LYS A 126 1.71 -30.66 23.61
N HIS A 127 0.59 -30.70 22.88
CA HIS A 127 -0.77 -30.54 23.41
C HIS A 127 -1.60 -31.84 23.39
N TYR A 128 -0.95 -32.97 23.09
CA TYR A 128 -1.47 -34.33 23.29
C TYR A 128 -0.58 -35.06 24.31
#